data_AF-A0A3C0UWW1-F1
#
_entry.id   AF-A0A3C0UWW1-F1
#
_cell.length_a   1.000
_cell.length_b   1.000
_cell.length_c   1.000
_cell.angle_alpha   90.00
_cell.angle_beta   90.00
_cell.angle_gamma   90.00
#
_symmetry.space_group_name_H-M   'P 1'
#
loop_
_entity.id
_entity.type
_entity.pdbx_description
1 polymer ?
#
loop_
_entity_poly.entity_id
_entity_poly.type
_entity_poly.pdbx_seq_one_letter_code
_entity_poly.pdbx_strand_id
1 'polypeptide(L)' 'HISTASCILANMSMELGRPLVYDPKKRVVVGDAEATKKLIRPYRGSWVHPDPNRV' A
#
# COMPACT_ATOMS: atom_id res chain seq x y z
N HIS A 1 4.50 -12.46 1.24
CA HIS A 1 3.40 -13.01 0.41
C HIS A 1 2.68 -11.87 -0.29
N ILE A 2 2.69 -11.86 -1.62
CA ILE A 2 2.07 -10.80 -2.46
C ILE A 2 0.54 -10.98 -2.57
N SER A 3 0.03 -12.19 -2.35
CA SER A 3 -1.38 -12.56 -2.60
C SER A 3 -2.42 -11.66 -1.93
N THR A 4 -2.20 -11.27 -0.67
CA THR A 4 -3.17 -10.41 0.05
C THR A 4 -3.09 -8.95 -0.41
N ALA A 5 -1.92 -8.49 -0.86
CA ALA A 5 -1.74 -7.15 -1.41
C ALA A 5 -2.34 -7.01 -2.81
N SER A 6 -2.46 -8.12 -3.57
CA SER A 6 -3.04 -8.13 -4.91
C SER A 6 -4.48 -7.61 -4.94
N CYS A 7 -5.33 -8.00 -3.98
CA CYS A 7 -6.73 -7.53 -3.96
C CYS A 7 -6.83 -6.02 -3.68
N ILE A 8 -5.94 -5.49 -2.83
CA ILE A 8 -5.88 -4.05 -2.53
C ILE A 8 -5.43 -3.28 -3.76
N LEU A 9 -4.41 -3.78 -4.47
CA LEU A 9 -3.92 -3.19 -5.71
C LEU A 9 -4.98 -3.22 -6.83
N ALA A 10 -5.73 -4.32 -6.94
CA ALA A 10 -6.84 -4.43 -7.90
C ALA A 10 -7.94 -3.40 -7.62
N ASN A 11 -8.36 -3.24 -6.36
CA ASN A 11 -9.35 -2.23 -5.99
C ASN A 11 -8.86 -0.81 -6.29
N MET A 12 -7.60 -0.50 -5.97
CA MET A 12 -7.02 0.82 -6.29
C MET A 12 -6.89 1.04 -7.81
N SER A 13 -6.58 0.00 -8.58
CA SER A 13 -6.51 0.07 -10.04
C SER A 13 -7.88 0.37 -10.65
N MET A 14 -8.95 -0.21 -10.08
CA MET A 14 -10.32 0.10 -10.47
C MET A 14 -10.73 1.53 -10.09
N GLU A 15 -10.39 2.00 -8.89
CA GLU A 15 -10.66 3.38 -8.46
C GLU A 15 -9.93 4.42 -9.33
N LEU A 16 -8.68 4.13 -9.71
CA LEU A 16 -7.84 5.06 -10.49
C LEU A 16 -8.03 4.89 -12.01
N GLY A 17 -8.75 3.86 -12.45
CA GLY A 17 -9.01 3.57 -13.87
C GLY A 17 -7.77 3.26 -14.70
N ARG A 18 -6.65 2.85 -14.07
CA ARG A 18 -5.36 2.60 -14.74
C ARG A 18 -4.61 1.42 -14.12
N PRO A 19 -3.75 0.72 -14.88
CA PRO A 19 -2.94 -0.36 -14.35
C PRO A 19 -1.89 0.16 -13.36
N LEU A 20 -1.76 -0.49 -12.20
CA LEU A 20 -0.79 -0.15 -11.16
C LEU A 20 0.34 -1.18 -11.12
N VAL A 21 1.59 -0.72 -11.14
CA VAL A 21 2.78 -1.57 -10.99
C VAL A 21 3.34 -1.40 -9.59
N TYR A 22 3.25 -2.44 -8.76
CA TYR A 22 3.74 -2.41 -7.38
C TYR A 22 5.15 -2.99 -7.26
N ASP A 23 6.07 -2.23 -6.67
CA ASP A 23 7.42 -2.70 -6.32
C ASP A 23 7.41 -3.24 -4.88
N PRO A 24 7.49 -4.58 -4.67
CA PRO A 24 7.45 -5.17 -3.34
C PRO A 24 8.72 -4.91 -2.52
N LYS A 25 9.85 -4.54 -3.15
CA LYS A 25 11.09 -4.22 -2.43
C LYS A 25 11.02 -2.82 -1.82
N LYS A 26 10.54 -1.85 -2.60
CA LYS A 26 10.38 -0.46 -2.16
C LYS A 26 9.04 -0.17 -1.48
N ARG A 27 8.07 -1.08 -1.61
CA ARG A 27 6.67 -0.95 -1.13
C ARG A 27 5.96 0.29 -1.69
N VAL A 28 6.18 0.59 -2.96
CA VAL A 28 5.60 1.74 -3.67
C VAL A 28 4.97 1.32 -4.99
N VAL A 29 4.03 2.12 -5.48
CA VAL A 29 3.52 1.98 -6.85
C VAL A 29 4.43 2.78 -7.79
N VAL A 30 5.08 2.09 -8.72
CA VAL A 30 6.05 2.67 -9.64
C VAL A 30 5.35 3.63 -10.59
N GLY A 31 5.83 4.88 -10.63
CA GLY A 31 5.26 5.93 -11.47
C GLY A 31 3.98 6.56 -10.92
N ASP A 32 3.52 6.17 -9.73
CA ASP A 32 2.22 6.59 -9.20
C ASP A 32 2.29 6.97 -7.71
N ALA A 33 2.65 8.23 -7.45
CA ALA A 33 2.75 8.76 -6.10
C ALA A 33 1.39 8.87 -5.40
N GLU A 34 0.30 9.04 -6.17
CA GLU A 34 -1.07 9.10 -5.65
C GLU A 34 -1.52 7.74 -5.13
N ALA A 35 -1.31 6.68 -5.92
CA ALA A 35 -1.58 5.30 -5.51
C ALA A 35 -0.70 4.89 -4.31
N THR A 36 0.54 5.36 -4.27
CA THR A 36 1.46 5.11 -3.15
C THR A 36 0.97 5.74 -1.85
N LYS A 37 0.36 6.93 -1.89
CA LYS A 37 -0.24 7.55 -0.69
C LYS A 37 -1.46 6.79 -0.18
N LYS A 38 -2.30 6.26 -1.08
CA LYS A 38 -3.49 5.47 -0.71
C LYS A 38 -3.14 4.14 -0.01
N LEU A 39 -1.94 3.60 -0.23
CA LEU A 39 -1.46 2.41 0.48
C LEU A 39 -1.23 2.66 1.98
N ILE A 40 -0.94 3.91 2.38
CA ILE A 40 -0.74 4.28 3.78
C ILE A 40 -2.12 4.40 4.43
N ARG A 41 -2.48 3.39 5.22
CA ARG A 41 -3.74 3.40 5.99
C ARG A 41 -3.42 3.81 7.43
N PRO A 42 -4.24 4.70 8.03
CA PRO A 42 -4.08 5.01 9.45
C PRO A 42 -4.21 3.71 10.24
N TYR A 43 -3.26 3.48 11.12
CA TYR A 43 -3.27 2.30 11.97
C TYR A 43 -4.45 2.39 12.95
N ARG A 44 -4.93 1.24 13.43
CA ARG A 44 -6.22 1.12 14.15
C ARG A 44 -6.22 1.91 15.47
N GLY A 45 -6.69 3.16 15.41
CA GLY A 45 -7.06 3.98 16.57
C GLY A 45 -5.95 4.09 17.63
N SER A 46 -6.32 3.93 18.91
CA SER A 46 -5.41 4.03 20.05
C SER A 46 -4.40 2.88 20.16
N TRP A 47 -4.44 1.90 19.26
CA TRP A 47 -3.47 0.82 19.26
C TRP A 47 -2.17 1.33 18.64
N VAL A 48 -1.10 1.41 19.43
CA VAL A 48 0.22 1.76 18.91
C VAL A 48 0.79 0.55 18.21
N HIS A 49 1.01 0.62 16.89
CA HIS A 49 1.76 -0.42 16.20
C HIS A 49 3.18 -0.46 16.79
N PRO A 50 3.67 -1.62 17.28
CA PRO A 50 5.07 -1.73 17.65
C PRO A 50 5.90 -1.57 16.37
N ASP A 51 6.39 -0.36 16.15
CA ASP A 51 7.16 -0.01 14.96
C ASP A 51 8.49 -0.76 15.01
N PRO A 52 8.80 -1.62 14.02
CA PRO A 52 10.06 -2.38 14.00
C PRO A 52 11.30 -1.49 13.85
N ASN A 53 11.14 -0.19 13.59
CA ASN A 53 12.24 0.79 13.59
C ASN A 53 12.47 1.46 14.96
N ARG A 54 11.76 1.03 16.00
CA ARG A 54 11.84 1.55 17.38
C ARG A 54 12.29 0.46 18.37
N VAL A 55 13.29 -0.33 17.99
CA VAL A 55 14.08 -1.21 18.88
C VAL A 55 15.51 -0.72 18.96
#